data_AF-A0A518GXG8-F1
#
_entry.id   AF-A0A518GXG8-F1
#
_cell.length_a   1.000
_cell.length_b   1.000
_cell.length_c   1.000
_cell.angle_alpha   90.00
_cell.angle_beta   90.00
_cell.angle_gamma   90.00
#
_symmetry.space_group_name_H-M   'P 1'
#
loop_
_entity.id
_entity.type
_entity.pdbx_description
1 polymer ?
#
loop_
_entity_poly.entity_id
_entity_poly.type
_entity_poly.pdbx_seq_one_letter_code
_entity_poly.pdbx_strand_id
1 'polypeptide(L)'
;MLTTPLSTRCLADRIRRAYLRRHPWWTGGGPDAPVWHRSALGLIQAHSADPRLPIDPELFVASQPIFDSLVDPWGDLVAPEAVARYRRRVSRIVRRLRDELRRELRLMRRRSLKGQAMEHQVALGGRGLSPLGRYVAAQRIGRGDLAETLRGEALRQHLGCPLYRLACRGLLSEGGYPEAGPSAALSLPLPLHVAVGWN
;
A
#
# COMPACT_ATOMS: atom_id res chain seq x y z
N MET A 1 -13.73 1.68 14.97
CA MET A 1 -13.20 0.34 15.25
C MET A 1 -12.24 0.46 16.41
N LEU A 2 -12.47 -0.29 17.49
CA LEU A 2 -11.73 -0.21 18.75
C LEU A 2 -10.26 -0.61 18.53
N THR A 3 -9.34 0.29 18.85
CA THR A 3 -7.90 0.04 18.97
C THR A 3 -7.64 -0.91 20.13
N THR A 4 -7.62 -2.21 19.88
CA THR A 4 -7.22 -3.18 20.90
C THR A 4 -5.73 -2.98 21.24
N PRO A 5 -5.32 -3.09 22.51
CA PRO A 5 -3.91 -2.99 22.92
C PRO A 5 -2.97 -3.91 22.12
N LEU A 6 -3.46 -5.09 21.74
CA LEU A 6 -2.76 -6.07 20.90
C LEU A 6 -2.45 -5.54 19.49
N SER A 7 -3.36 -4.74 18.90
CA SER A 7 -3.13 -4.12 17.59
C SER A 7 -2.05 -3.05 17.64
N THR A 8 -2.01 -2.27 18.73
CA THR A 8 -1.00 -1.21 18.92
C THR A 8 0.39 -1.79 19.16
N ARG A 9 0.52 -2.85 19.97
CA ARG A 9 1.80 -3.54 20.20
C ARG A 9 2.37 -4.16 18.92
N CYS A 10 1.51 -4.79 18.12
CA CYS A 10 1.90 -5.35 16.82
C CYS A 10 2.41 -4.27 15.86
N LEU A 11 1.74 -3.12 15.80
CA LEU A 11 2.20 -1.97 15.01
C LEU A 11 3.53 -1.42 15.52
N ALA A 12 3.68 -1.26 16.84
CA ALA A 12 4.92 -0.79 17.45
C ALA A 12 6.11 -1.70 17.10
N ASP A 13 5.94 -3.03 17.15
CA ASP A 13 7.00 -3.97 16.78
C ASP A 13 7.33 -3.93 15.28
N ARG A 14 6.33 -3.78 14.41
CA ARG A 14 6.57 -3.58 12.96
C ARG A 14 7.31 -2.26 12.69
N ILE A 15 6.95 -1.17 13.35
CA ILE A 15 7.66 0.12 13.25
C ILE A 15 9.12 -0.07 13.69
N ARG A 16 9.35 -0.69 14.85
CA ARG A 16 10.69 -0.97 15.37
C ARG A 16 11.53 -1.77 14.37
N ARG A 17 11.01 -2.90 13.86
CA ARG A 17 11.71 -3.74 12.87
C ARG A 17 11.99 -2.98 11.58
N ALA A 18 11.05 -2.18 11.09
CA ALA A 18 11.24 -1.38 9.90
C ALA A 18 12.31 -0.29 10.10
N TYR A 19 12.33 0.36 11.27
CA TYR A 19 13.31 1.38 11.61
C TYR A 19 14.71 0.78 11.78
N LEU A 20 14.85 -0.33 12.51
CA LEU A 20 16.12 -1.05 12.68
C LEU A 20 16.71 -1.54 11.36
N ARG A 21 15.88 -1.97 10.40
CA ARG A 21 16.37 -2.32 9.06
C ARG A 21 17.00 -1.15 8.30
N ARG A 22 16.62 0.09 8.62
CA ARG A 22 17.18 1.31 8.02
C ARG A 22 18.36 1.86 8.81
N HIS A 23 18.49 1.48 10.07
CA HIS A 23 19.55 1.93 10.98
C HIS A 23 20.18 0.71 11.69
N PRO A 24 20.90 -0.18 10.95
CA PRO A 24 21.35 -1.47 11.47
C PRO A 24 22.38 -1.35 12.61
N TRP A 25 23.10 -0.22 12.68
CA TRP A 25 24.07 0.09 13.74
C TRP A 25 23.41 0.55 15.04
N TRP A 26 22.13 0.88 15.03
CA TRP A 26 21.41 1.34 16.22
C TRP A 26 20.76 0.15 16.93
N THR A 27 21.19 -0.09 18.17
CA THR A 27 20.82 -1.27 18.97
C THR A 27 19.62 -1.04 19.90
N GLY A 28 18.82 0.00 19.65
CA GLY A 28 17.85 0.53 20.61
C GLY A 28 16.72 -0.42 21.08
N GLY A 29 15.93 0.07 22.04
CA GLY A 29 15.04 -0.72 22.91
C GLY A 29 13.93 -1.54 22.24
N GLY A 30 13.37 -2.47 23.03
CA GLY A 30 12.32 -3.42 22.62
C GLY A 30 10.99 -2.76 22.18
N PRO A 31 10.03 -3.55 21.64
CA PRO A 31 8.77 -3.04 21.07
C PRO A 31 7.89 -2.26 22.06
N ASP A 32 8.07 -2.50 23.36
CA ASP A 32 7.36 -1.81 24.43
C ASP A 32 8.01 -0.45 24.80
N ALA A 33 9.09 -0.05 24.12
CA ALA A 33 9.70 1.26 24.31
C ALA A 33 8.70 2.39 23.93
N PRO A 34 8.64 3.49 24.71
CA PRO A 34 7.63 4.53 24.51
C PRO A 34 7.59 5.14 23.11
N VAL A 35 8.75 5.24 22.45
CA VAL A 35 8.87 5.83 21.11
C VAL A 35 8.11 5.04 20.04
N TRP A 36 8.17 3.70 20.06
CA TRP A 36 7.47 2.85 19.08
C TRP A 36 5.97 2.87 19.31
N HIS A 37 5.56 2.82 20.58
CA HIS A 37 4.16 2.88 20.96
C HIS A 37 3.54 4.22 20.57
N ARG A 38 4.21 5.34 20.89
CA ARG A 38 3.80 6.69 20.46
C ARG A 38 3.69 6.81 18.94
N SER A 39 4.66 6.26 18.22
CA SER A 39 4.64 6.24 16.74
C SER A 39 3.46 5.43 16.18
N ALA A 40 3.16 4.28 16.76
CA ALA A 40 2.00 3.46 16.38
C ALA A 40 0.67 4.20 16.61
N LEU A 41 0.52 4.85 17.77
CA LEU A 41 -0.64 5.70 18.06
C LEU A 41 -0.75 6.86 17.07
N GLY A 42 0.36 7.52 16.74
CA GLY A 42 0.39 8.59 15.73
C GLY A 42 -0.06 8.12 14.35
N LEU A 43 0.35 6.92 13.92
CA LEU A 43 -0.10 6.32 12.66
C LEU A 43 -1.60 5.99 12.68
N ILE A 44 -2.10 5.43 13.79
CA ILE A 44 -3.54 5.16 13.96
C ILE A 44 -4.35 6.46 13.93
N GLN A 45 -3.90 7.49 14.64
CA GLN A 45 -4.55 8.80 14.66
C GLN A 45 -4.55 9.43 13.27
N ALA A 46 -3.44 9.32 12.53
CA ALA A 46 -3.35 9.79 11.15
C ALA A 46 -4.37 9.09 10.23
N HIS A 47 -4.52 7.76 10.34
CA HIS A 47 -5.54 7.02 9.60
C HIS A 47 -6.96 7.40 10.03
N SER A 48 -7.18 7.61 11.33
CA SER A 48 -8.50 8.02 11.85
C SER A 48 -8.91 9.40 11.33
N ALA A 49 -7.96 10.32 11.19
CA ALA A 49 -8.18 11.64 10.63
C ALA A 49 -8.35 11.64 9.10
N ASP A 50 -7.65 10.74 8.38
CA ASP A 50 -7.83 10.53 6.95
C ASP A 50 -7.75 9.02 6.61
N PRO A 51 -8.91 8.34 6.46
CA PRO A 51 -8.96 6.90 6.16
C PRO A 51 -8.29 6.48 4.85
N ARG A 52 -7.89 7.45 4.01
CA ARG A 52 -7.09 7.20 2.81
C ARG A 52 -5.62 6.89 3.12
N LEU A 53 -5.12 7.24 4.29
CA LEU A 53 -3.75 6.90 4.70
C LEU A 53 -3.71 5.46 5.19
N PRO A 54 -2.92 4.54 4.60
CA PRO A 54 -2.91 3.17 5.09
C PRO A 54 -2.29 3.08 6.50
N ILE A 55 -2.69 2.06 7.27
CA ILE A 55 -1.97 1.70 8.49
C ILE A 55 -0.82 0.76 8.08
N ASP A 56 0.25 1.35 7.56
CA ASP A 56 1.42 0.64 7.05
C ASP A 56 2.69 1.14 7.78
N PRO A 57 3.16 0.42 8.82
CA PRO A 57 4.38 0.72 9.55
C PRO A 57 5.62 0.88 8.66
N GLU A 58 5.81 -0.03 7.71
CA GLU A 58 6.99 -0.08 6.86
C GLU A 58 7.00 1.11 5.90
N LEU A 59 5.86 1.51 5.35
CA LEU A 59 5.74 2.72 4.54
C LEU A 59 5.85 4.00 5.39
N PHE A 60 5.38 3.98 6.63
CA PHE A 60 5.51 5.10 7.57
C PHE A 60 6.99 5.40 7.87
N VAL A 61 7.74 4.38 8.30
CA VAL A 61 9.21 4.48 8.48
C VAL A 61 9.88 4.78 7.13
N ALA A 62 9.45 4.09 6.07
CA ALA A 62 9.57 4.41 4.65
C ALA A 62 9.77 5.90 4.32
N SER A 63 8.86 6.69 4.86
CA SER A 63 8.66 8.11 4.52
C SER A 63 9.49 9.08 5.33
N GLN A 64 10.16 8.61 6.39
CA GLN A 64 11.04 9.44 7.20
C GLN A 64 12.37 9.70 6.50
N PRO A 65 13.07 10.80 6.81
CA PRO A 65 14.43 11.03 6.34
C PRO A 65 15.38 9.91 6.79
N ILE A 66 16.52 9.80 6.11
CA ILE A 66 17.68 9.03 6.58
C ILE A 66 18.74 10.07 6.87
N PHE A 67 19.08 10.24 8.14
CA PHE A 67 20.20 11.07 8.57
C PHE A 67 21.32 10.14 9.04
N ASP A 68 22.52 10.33 8.49
CA ASP A 68 23.66 9.44 8.77
C ASP A 68 24.38 9.79 10.08
N SER A 69 24.15 10.98 10.64
CA SER A 69 24.98 11.53 11.74
C SER A 69 24.45 11.29 13.14
N LEU A 70 23.14 11.07 13.34
CA LEU A 70 22.58 10.69 14.65
C LEU A 70 21.20 10.04 14.47
N VAL A 71 21.03 8.82 14.99
CA VAL A 71 19.75 8.11 14.98
C VAL A 71 18.89 8.62 16.14
N ASP A 72 17.80 9.31 15.82
CA ASP A 72 16.84 9.84 16.79
C ASP A 72 15.41 9.40 16.43
N PRO A 73 14.92 8.25 16.95
CA PRO A 73 13.59 7.78 16.63
C PRO A 73 12.48 8.70 17.17
N TRP A 74 12.76 9.52 18.20
CA TRP A 74 11.77 10.47 18.70
C TRP A 74 11.56 11.61 17.70
N GLY A 75 12.63 12.22 17.21
CA GLY A 75 12.57 13.23 16.15
C GLY A 75 12.06 12.67 14.82
N ASP A 76 12.44 11.44 14.47
CA ASP A 76 12.08 10.86 13.18
C ASP A 76 10.61 10.43 13.09
N LEU A 77 10.08 9.81 14.15
CA LEU A 77 8.80 9.11 14.11
C LEU A 77 7.70 9.75 14.95
N VAL A 78 8.04 10.48 16.01
CA VAL A 78 7.06 11.05 16.96
C VAL A 78 6.85 12.56 16.72
N ALA A 79 7.80 13.24 16.09
CA ALA A 79 7.65 14.65 15.75
C ALA A 79 6.38 14.91 14.90
N PRO A 80 5.69 16.05 15.08
CA PRO A 80 4.48 16.39 14.32
C PRO A 80 4.66 16.28 12.79
N GLU A 81 5.87 16.57 12.31
CA GLU A 81 6.23 16.53 10.90
C GLU A 81 6.27 15.10 10.34
N ALA A 82 6.45 14.07 11.17
CA ALA A 82 6.56 12.67 10.73
C ALA A 82 5.28 12.22 10.01
N VAL A 83 4.11 12.54 10.58
CA VAL A 83 2.80 12.27 9.97
C VAL A 83 2.60 13.11 8.71
N ALA A 84 3.05 14.38 8.71
CA ALA A 84 2.95 15.24 7.54
C ALA A 84 3.81 14.71 6.37
N ARG A 85 5.03 14.24 6.64
CA ARG A 85 5.93 13.59 5.67
C ARG A 85 5.27 12.33 5.11
N TYR A 86 4.71 11.49 5.97
CA TYR A 86 3.99 10.30 5.57
C TYR A 86 2.83 10.61 4.61
N ARG A 87 1.96 11.55 4.99
CA ARG A 87 0.84 11.99 4.16
C ARG A 87 1.29 12.49 2.78
N ARG A 88 2.35 13.32 2.74
CA ARG A 88 2.93 13.81 1.48
C ARG A 88 3.49 12.67 0.63
N ARG A 89 4.18 11.71 1.24
CA ARG A 89 4.75 10.55 0.55
C ARG A 89 3.66 9.67 -0.05
N VAL A 90 2.64 9.30 0.73
CA VAL A 90 1.49 8.51 0.26
C VAL A 90 0.78 9.24 -0.89
N SER A 91 0.49 10.53 -0.73
CA SER A 91 -0.16 11.35 -1.76
C SER A 91 0.63 11.37 -3.08
N ARG A 92 1.96 11.49 -2.98
CA ARG A 92 2.85 11.46 -4.16
C ARG A 92 2.83 10.10 -4.85
N ILE A 93 2.89 9.00 -4.09
CA ILE A 93 2.82 7.65 -4.65
C ILE A 93 1.48 7.45 -5.34
N VAL A 94 0.36 7.73 -4.67
CA VAL A 94 -0.99 7.60 -5.24
C VAL A 94 -1.14 8.44 -6.52
N ARG A 95 -0.61 9.67 -6.54
CA ARG A 95 -0.62 10.51 -7.75
C ARG A 95 0.15 9.85 -8.89
N ARG A 96 1.35 9.35 -8.63
CA ARG A 96 2.17 8.65 -9.64
C ARG A 96 1.47 7.41 -10.18
N LEU A 97 0.93 6.56 -9.31
CA LEU A 97 0.18 5.35 -9.71
C LEU A 97 -1.05 5.70 -10.56
N ARG A 98 -1.76 6.78 -10.20
CA ARG A 98 -2.90 7.26 -10.99
C ARG A 98 -2.47 7.77 -12.36
N ASP A 99 -1.36 8.49 -12.45
CA ASP A 99 -0.82 8.97 -13.72
C ASP A 99 -0.33 7.83 -14.61
N GLU A 100 0.26 6.79 -14.02
CA GLU A 100 0.58 5.54 -14.70
C GLU A 100 -0.68 4.91 -15.30
N LEU A 101 -1.71 4.62 -14.50
CA LEU A 101 -2.97 4.06 -15.00
C LEU A 101 -3.63 4.93 -16.08
N ARG A 102 -3.63 6.25 -15.92
CA ARG A 102 -4.16 7.17 -16.94
C ARG A 102 -3.34 7.15 -18.23
N ARG A 103 -2.02 6.95 -18.17
CA ARG A 103 -1.18 6.76 -19.36
C ARG A 103 -1.54 5.47 -20.07
N GLU A 104 -1.73 4.37 -19.35
CA GLU A 104 -2.14 3.08 -19.91
C GLU A 104 -3.49 3.18 -20.63
N LEU A 105 -4.50 3.77 -19.98
CA LEU A 105 -5.82 3.97 -20.59
C LEU A 105 -5.77 4.89 -21.83
N ARG A 106 -4.94 5.95 -21.80
CA ARG A 106 -4.74 6.81 -22.98
C ARG A 106 -4.03 6.08 -24.11
N LEU A 107 -3.06 5.22 -23.80
CA LEU A 107 -2.37 4.39 -24.79
C LEU A 107 -3.37 3.47 -25.51
N MET A 108 -4.27 2.83 -24.77
CA MET A 108 -5.31 1.97 -25.35
C MET A 108 -6.26 2.74 -26.26
N ARG A 109 -6.74 3.90 -25.80
CA ARG A 109 -7.58 4.79 -26.63
C ARG A 109 -6.87 5.20 -27.92
N ARG A 110 -5.60 5.59 -27.84
CA ARG A 110 -4.80 5.96 -29.03
C ARG A 110 -4.64 4.80 -30.01
N ARG A 111 -4.43 3.58 -29.51
CA ARG A 111 -4.37 2.37 -30.33
C ARG A 111 -5.72 2.05 -30.99
N SER A 112 -6.82 2.25 -30.27
CA SER A 112 -8.17 2.10 -30.82
C SER A 112 -8.49 3.08 -31.94
N LEU A 113 -8.08 4.34 -31.80
CA LEU A 113 -8.19 5.33 -32.89
C LEU A 113 -7.38 4.96 -34.14
N LYS A 114 -6.40 4.06 -34.03
CA LYS A 114 -5.62 3.52 -35.16
C LYS A 114 -6.18 2.20 -35.69
N GLY A 115 -7.39 1.81 -35.31
CA GLY A 115 -8.07 0.60 -35.77
C GLY A 115 -7.80 -0.66 -34.95
N GLN A 116 -7.10 -0.59 -33.82
CA GLN A 116 -6.89 -1.75 -32.95
C GLN A 116 -8.09 -1.96 -32.01
N ALA A 117 -8.78 -3.10 -32.12
CA ALA A 117 -9.91 -3.43 -31.25
C ALA A 117 -9.53 -3.34 -29.75
N MET A 118 -10.35 -2.68 -28.94
CA MET A 118 -10.06 -2.48 -27.50
C MET A 118 -10.10 -3.81 -26.75
N GLU A 119 -11.02 -4.69 -27.12
CA GLU A 119 -11.20 -6.04 -26.60
C GLU A 119 -9.92 -6.86 -26.75
N HIS A 120 -9.32 -6.81 -27.94
CA HIS A 120 -8.08 -7.52 -28.24
C HIS A 120 -6.92 -7.01 -27.39
N GLN A 121 -6.82 -5.68 -27.23
CA GLN A 121 -5.80 -5.05 -26.38
C GLN A 121 -5.97 -5.39 -24.89
N VAL A 122 -7.21 -5.47 -24.41
CA VAL A 122 -7.53 -5.91 -23.04
C VAL A 122 -7.17 -7.38 -22.87
N ALA A 123 -7.59 -8.25 -23.80
CA ALA A 123 -7.49 -9.71 -23.68
C ALA A 123 -6.06 -10.25 -23.83
N LEU A 124 -5.28 -9.73 -24.79
CA LEU A 124 -3.89 -10.16 -24.97
C LEU A 124 -2.89 -9.34 -24.16
N GLY A 125 -3.31 -8.14 -23.73
CA GLY A 125 -2.39 -7.17 -23.16
C GLY A 125 -1.45 -6.62 -24.24
N GLY A 126 -0.45 -5.88 -23.79
CA GLY A 126 0.58 -5.35 -24.68
C GLY A 126 1.60 -4.53 -23.92
N ARG A 127 2.70 -4.19 -24.58
CA ARG A 127 3.76 -3.37 -23.96
C ARG A 127 3.15 -2.07 -23.42
N GLY A 128 3.39 -1.82 -22.14
CA GLY A 128 2.91 -0.64 -21.43
C GLY A 128 1.48 -0.73 -20.88
N LEU A 129 0.88 -1.91 -20.76
CA LEU A 129 -0.38 -2.12 -20.04
C LEU A 129 -0.15 -3.03 -18.84
N SER A 130 -0.44 -2.55 -17.64
CA SER A 130 -0.40 -3.37 -16.43
C SER A 130 -1.66 -4.25 -16.34
N PRO A 131 -1.62 -5.36 -15.59
CA PRO A 131 -2.81 -6.16 -15.31
C PRO A 131 -3.99 -5.34 -14.78
N LEU A 132 -3.73 -4.43 -13.83
CA LEU A 132 -4.75 -3.55 -13.29
C LEU A 132 -5.27 -2.55 -14.32
N GLY A 133 -4.41 -2.00 -15.19
CA GLY A 133 -4.84 -1.13 -16.28
C GLY A 133 -5.76 -1.84 -17.28
N ARG A 134 -5.45 -3.10 -17.62
CA ARG A 134 -6.29 -3.97 -18.45
C ARG A 134 -7.63 -4.25 -17.79
N TYR A 135 -7.62 -4.60 -16.51
CA TYR A 135 -8.85 -4.81 -15.72
C TYR A 135 -9.73 -3.55 -15.70
N VAL A 136 -9.13 -2.38 -15.43
CA VAL A 136 -9.86 -1.10 -15.43
C VAL A 136 -10.43 -0.80 -16.82
N ALA A 137 -9.69 -1.06 -17.88
CA ALA A 137 -10.17 -0.88 -19.23
C ALA A 137 -11.35 -1.81 -19.57
N ALA A 138 -11.26 -3.10 -19.19
CA ALA A 138 -12.33 -4.08 -19.36
C ALA A 138 -13.65 -3.63 -18.72
N GLN A 139 -13.58 -3.16 -17.47
CA GLN A 139 -14.73 -2.61 -16.75
C GLN A 139 -15.32 -1.38 -17.48
N ARG A 140 -14.47 -0.49 -17.99
CA ARG A 140 -14.91 0.74 -18.66
C ARG A 140 -15.56 0.52 -20.03
N ILE A 141 -15.26 -0.57 -20.71
CA ILE A 141 -15.88 -0.92 -22.00
C ILE A 141 -17.05 -1.90 -21.84
N GLY A 142 -17.48 -2.19 -20.60
CA GLY A 142 -18.61 -3.08 -20.34
C GLY A 142 -18.32 -4.57 -20.58
N ARG A 143 -17.05 -4.96 -20.68
CA ARG A 143 -16.63 -6.36 -20.89
C ARG A 143 -16.35 -7.04 -19.56
N GLY A 144 -17.41 -7.33 -18.82
CA GLY A 144 -17.35 -7.98 -17.51
C GLY A 144 -16.70 -9.36 -17.54
N ASP A 145 -16.85 -10.10 -18.64
CA ASP A 145 -16.19 -11.38 -18.90
C ASP A 145 -14.65 -11.26 -18.93
N LEU A 146 -14.13 -10.24 -19.62
CA LEU A 146 -12.70 -9.94 -19.64
C LEU A 146 -12.22 -9.42 -18.29
N ALA A 147 -13.02 -8.59 -17.62
CA ALA A 147 -12.69 -8.08 -16.29
C ALA A 147 -12.54 -9.23 -15.28
N GLU A 148 -13.43 -10.22 -15.31
CA GLU A 148 -13.37 -11.37 -14.42
C GLU A 148 -12.14 -12.24 -14.71
N THR A 149 -11.84 -12.50 -15.98
CA THR A 149 -10.63 -13.22 -16.40
C THR A 149 -9.35 -12.53 -15.90
N LEU A 150 -9.33 -11.20 -15.89
CA LEU A 150 -8.19 -10.39 -15.46
C LEU A 150 -8.14 -10.14 -13.94
N ARG A 151 -9.22 -10.48 -13.21
CA ARG A 151 -9.38 -10.14 -11.79
C ARG A 151 -8.23 -10.68 -10.95
N GLY A 152 -7.81 -11.93 -11.20
CA GLY A 152 -6.73 -12.57 -10.44
C GLY A 152 -5.38 -11.86 -10.59
N GLU A 153 -5.01 -11.44 -11.81
CA GLU A 153 -3.76 -10.70 -12.04
C GLU A 153 -3.82 -9.29 -11.45
N ALA A 154 -4.96 -8.60 -11.61
CA ALA A 154 -5.16 -7.28 -11.02
C ALA A 154 -5.13 -7.32 -9.48
N LEU A 155 -5.67 -8.38 -8.88
CA LEU A 155 -5.59 -8.63 -7.44
C LEU A 155 -4.14 -8.89 -7.00
N ARG A 156 -3.37 -9.70 -7.74
CA ARG A 156 -1.93 -9.90 -7.44
C ARG A 156 -1.16 -8.56 -7.48
N GLN A 157 -1.43 -7.71 -8.47
CA GLN A 157 -0.84 -6.38 -8.51
C GLN A 157 -1.28 -5.51 -7.33
N HIS A 158 -2.54 -5.58 -6.91
CA HIS A 158 -3.04 -4.91 -5.70
C HIS A 158 -2.34 -5.39 -4.43
N LEU A 159 -2.17 -6.70 -4.25
CA LEU A 159 -1.48 -7.27 -3.10
C LEU A 159 -0.03 -6.80 -3.01
N GLY A 160 0.64 -6.58 -4.16
CA GLY A 160 1.97 -5.98 -4.20
C GLY A 160 2.01 -4.49 -3.87
N CYS A 161 0.92 -3.75 -4.10
CA CYS A 161 0.83 -2.32 -3.78
C CYS A 161 -0.65 -1.89 -3.51
N PRO A 162 -1.10 -1.94 -2.25
CA PRO A 162 -2.49 -1.62 -1.90
C PRO A 162 -2.94 -0.20 -2.25
N LEU A 163 -1.99 0.73 -2.43
CA LEU A 163 -2.23 2.11 -2.84
C LEU A 163 -2.87 2.24 -4.22
N TYR A 164 -2.83 1.20 -5.06
CA TYR A 164 -3.56 1.16 -6.31
C TYR A 164 -5.08 1.35 -6.12
N ARG A 165 -5.66 0.93 -4.98
CA ARG A 165 -7.08 1.14 -4.68
C ARG A 165 -7.44 2.62 -4.67
N LEU A 166 -6.58 3.44 -4.03
CA LEU A 166 -6.75 4.88 -3.99
C LEU A 166 -6.47 5.52 -5.35
N ALA A 167 -5.49 5.00 -6.10
CA ALA A 167 -5.16 5.48 -7.43
C ALA A 167 -6.33 5.29 -8.42
N CYS A 168 -7.05 4.17 -8.30
CA CYS A 168 -8.21 3.83 -9.13
C CYS A 168 -9.49 4.60 -8.80
N ARG A 169 -9.55 5.37 -7.70
CA ARG A 169 -10.73 6.21 -7.40
C ARG A 169 -11.05 7.14 -8.57
N GLY A 170 -12.30 7.11 -9.03
CA GLY A 170 -12.78 7.86 -10.19
C GLY A 170 -12.43 7.25 -11.56
N LEU A 171 -11.72 6.12 -11.61
CA LEU A 171 -11.53 5.34 -12.84
C LEU A 171 -12.50 4.16 -12.95
N LEU A 172 -13.02 3.70 -11.81
CA LEU A 172 -13.97 2.60 -11.65
C LEU A 172 -15.18 3.09 -10.85
N SER A 173 -16.33 2.43 -11.04
CA SER A 173 -17.50 2.56 -10.16
C SER A 173 -17.20 2.02 -8.76
N GLU A 174 -18.00 2.44 -7.78
CA GLU A 174 -17.96 1.84 -6.44
C GLU A 174 -18.24 0.33 -6.52
N GLY A 175 -17.46 -0.46 -5.77
CA GLY A 175 -17.51 -1.93 -5.83
C GLY A 175 -16.83 -2.57 -7.04
N GLY A 176 -16.41 -1.78 -8.05
CA GLY A 176 -15.77 -2.28 -9.26
C GLY A 176 -14.27 -2.55 -9.14
N TYR A 177 -13.65 -2.30 -7.97
CA TYR A 177 -12.22 -2.56 -7.73
C TYR A 177 -12.00 -4.06 -7.43
N PRO A 178 -10.89 -4.68 -7.90
CA PRO A 178 -10.61 -6.09 -7.63
C PRO A 178 -10.17 -6.25 -6.18
N GLU A 179 -11.14 -6.39 -5.29
CA GLU A 179 -10.94 -6.74 -3.89
C GLU A 179 -11.09 -8.26 -3.75
N ALA A 180 -10.24 -8.87 -2.93
CA ALA A 180 -10.64 -10.13 -2.30
C ALA A 180 -11.92 -9.80 -1.51
N GLY A 181 -12.98 -10.60 -1.65
CA GLY A 181 -14.17 -10.41 -0.82
C GLY A 181 -13.80 -10.38 0.68
N PRO A 182 -14.74 -10.05 1.58
CA PRO A 182 -14.48 -9.80 3.01
C PRO A 182 -13.86 -10.96 3.83
N SER A 183 -13.33 -12.02 3.21
CA SER A 183 -12.86 -13.24 3.86
C SER A 183 -11.33 -13.47 3.87
N ALA A 184 -10.49 -12.46 3.61
CA ALA A 184 -9.02 -12.66 3.60
C ALA A 184 -8.18 -11.64 4.41
N ALA A 185 -8.75 -10.53 4.87
CA ALA A 185 -8.00 -9.49 5.57
C ALA A 185 -7.71 -9.78 7.05
N LEU A 186 -8.24 -10.88 7.61
CA LEU A 186 -7.96 -11.34 8.99
C LEU A 186 -6.95 -12.49 9.06
N SER A 187 -6.33 -12.89 7.94
CA SER A 187 -5.40 -14.02 7.90
C SER A 187 -4.07 -13.63 7.29
N LEU A 188 -3.41 -12.62 7.86
CA LEU A 188 -1.95 -12.68 7.87
C LEU A 188 -1.57 -13.69 8.95
N PRO A 189 -0.83 -14.77 8.64
CA PRO A 189 -0.35 -15.67 9.68
C PRO A 189 0.52 -14.85 10.63
N LEU A 190 0.15 -14.85 11.92
CA LEU A 190 1.07 -14.50 12.99
C LEU A 190 2.34 -15.34 12.76
N PRO A 191 3.55 -14.76 12.80
CA PRO A 191 4.75 -15.57 12.76
C PRO A 191 4.71 -16.48 13.99
N LEU A 192 4.50 -17.78 13.76
CA LEU A 192 4.70 -18.81 14.76
C LEU A 192 6.12 -18.64 15.29
N HIS A 193 6.22 -18.49 16.60
CA HIS A 193 7.47 -18.50 17.34
C HIS A 193 8.34 -19.65 16.84
N VAL A 194 9.48 -19.34 16.24
CA VAL A 194 10.61 -20.26 16.22
C VAL A 194 11.09 -20.33 17.65
N ALA A 195 10.63 -21.35 18.38
CA ALA A 195 11.27 -21.79 19.61
C ALA A 195 12.67 -22.28 19.23
N VAL A 196 13.67 -21.40 19.38
CA VAL A 196 15.06 -21.82 19.41
C VAL A 196 15.26 -22.46 20.78
N GLY A 197 15.24 -23.80 20.80
CA GLY A 197 15.73 -24.57 21.93
C GLY A 197 17.21 -24.29 22.10
N TRP A 198 17.57 -23.82 23.30
CA TRP A 198 18.95 -23.81 23.75
C TRP A 198 19.23 -25.19 24.35
N ASN A 199 20.17 -25.92 23.76
CA ASN A 199 21.01 -26.90 24.44
C ASN A 199 22.45 -26.44 24.28
#